data_AF-A0A6L5EP15-F1
#
_entry.id   AF-A0A6L5EP15-F1
#
_cell.length_a   1.000
_cell.length_b   1.000
_cell.length_c   1.000
_cell.angle_alpha   90.00
_cell.angle_beta   90.00
_cell.angle_gamma   90.00
#
_symmetry.space_group_name_H-M   'P 1'
#
loop_
_entity.id
_entity.type
_entity.pdbx_description
1 polymer ?
#
loop_
_entity_poly.entity_id
_entity_poly.type
_entity_poly.pdbx_seq_one_letter_code
_entity_poly.pdbx_strand_id
1 'polypeptide(L)'
;MATKWWRYLDSLRAGRSDRELARTIEVTPATVNRWRHGVVPDMHVAVQAARALKQDVLVALVEGGFLTAQEASLRSEHVYLGEVSLRRLLEEVQSRFTDDQLDDR
;
A
#
# COMPACT_ATOMS: atom_id res chain seq x y z
N MET A 1 -19.64 -3.74 -5.23
CA MET A 1 -18.59 -2.72 -5.15
C MET A 1 -17.33 -3.36 -4.58
N ALA A 2 -16.14 -2.98 -5.05
CA ALA A 2 -14.89 -3.46 -4.48
C ALA A 2 -14.68 -2.88 -3.06
N THR A 3 -14.30 -3.72 -2.09
CA THR A 3 -13.98 -3.28 -0.73
C THR A 3 -12.68 -2.47 -0.68
N LYS A 4 -12.51 -1.69 0.39
CA LYS A 4 -11.23 -1.03 0.73
C LYS A 4 -10.08 -2.03 0.72
N TRP A 5 -10.29 -3.16 1.41
CA TRP A 5 -9.38 -4.29 1.39
C TRP A 5 -8.98 -4.78 -0.02
N TRP A 6 -9.94 -5.01 -0.92
CA TRP A 6 -9.59 -5.47 -2.26
C TRP A 6 -8.80 -4.41 -3.03
N ARG A 7 -9.15 -3.13 -2.91
CA ARG A 7 -8.41 -2.04 -3.55
C ARG A 7 -6.97 -1.95 -3.04
N TYR A 8 -6.78 -2.13 -1.73
CA TYR A 8 -5.47 -2.18 -1.10
C TYR A 8 -4.62 -3.36 -1.62
N LEU A 9 -5.18 -4.56 -1.74
CA LEU A 9 -4.45 -5.70 -2.31
C LEU A 9 -4.18 -5.55 -3.81
N ASP A 10 -5.14 -5.01 -4.56
CA ASP A 10 -5.04 -4.83 -6.01
C ASP A 10 -3.95 -3.81 -6.37
N SER A 11 -3.75 -2.76 -5.56
CA SER A 11 -2.65 -1.81 -5.74
C SER A 11 -1.28 -2.44 -5.44
N LEU A 12 -1.21 -3.38 -4.50
CA LEU A 12 0.03 -4.07 -4.12
C LEU A 12 0.41 -5.25 -5.01
N ARG A 13 -0.54 -5.80 -5.79
CA ARG A 13 -0.25 -6.98 -6.62
C ARG A 13 0.78 -6.68 -7.71
N ALA A 14 0.93 -5.42 -8.15
CA ALA A 14 1.92 -4.99 -9.13
C ALA A 14 1.99 -5.89 -10.38
N GLY A 15 0.82 -6.24 -10.94
CA GLY A 15 0.72 -7.12 -12.10
C GLY A 15 0.72 -8.63 -11.81
N ARG A 16 0.95 -9.06 -10.56
CA ARG A 16 0.81 -10.47 -10.16
C ARG A 16 -0.62 -10.98 -10.39
N SER A 17 -0.73 -12.22 -10.83
CA SER A 17 -2.00 -12.94 -10.88
C SER A 17 -2.54 -13.24 -9.48
N ASP A 18 -3.84 -13.48 -9.35
CA ASP A 18 -4.49 -13.85 -8.08
C ASP A 18 -3.83 -15.10 -7.46
N ARG A 19 -3.32 -16.03 -8.28
CA ARG A 19 -2.63 -17.24 -7.82
C ARG A 19 -1.26 -16.93 -7.23
N GLU A 20 -0.52 -16.01 -7.84
CA GLU A 20 0.78 -15.56 -7.32
C GLU A 20 0.60 -14.76 -6.04
N LEU A 21 -0.39 -13.87 -6.00
CA LEU A 21 -0.75 -13.13 -4.79
C LEU A 21 -1.14 -14.06 -3.65
N ALA A 22 -1.98 -15.07 -3.92
CA ALA A 22 -2.39 -16.08 -2.95
C ALA A 22 -1.18 -16.84 -2.39
N ARG A 23 -0.24 -17.25 -3.26
CA ARG A 23 1.00 -17.91 -2.85
C ARG A 23 1.89 -17.01 -2.00
N THR A 24 2.07 -15.75 -2.38
CA THR A 24 2.87 -14.79 -1.59
C THR A 24 2.30 -14.62 -0.19
N ILE A 25 0.98 -14.48 -0.07
CA ILE A 25 0.30 -14.29 1.22
C ILE A 25 0.12 -15.62 1.97
N GLU A 26 0.44 -16.76 1.38
CA GLU A 26 0.21 -18.10 1.93
C GLU A 26 -1.28 -18.40 2.23
N VAL A 27 -2.17 -17.97 1.33
CA VAL A 27 -3.61 -18.26 1.36
C VAL A 27 -4.03 -19.05 0.11
N THR A 28 -5.27 -19.56 0.12
CA THR A 28 -5.81 -20.23 -1.07
C THR A 28 -6.25 -19.22 -2.14
N PRO A 29 -6.21 -19.58 -3.44
CA PRO A 29 -6.77 -18.75 -4.51
C PRO A 29 -8.26 -18.44 -4.32
N ALA A 30 -9.01 -19.35 -3.71
CA ALA A 30 -10.41 -19.13 -3.36
C ALA A 30 -10.59 -17.99 -2.35
N THR A 31 -9.68 -17.86 -1.38
CA THR A 31 -9.67 -16.73 -0.44
C THR A 31 -9.49 -15.40 -1.17
N VAL A 32 -8.53 -15.30 -2.10
CA VAL A 32 -8.32 -14.09 -2.91
C VAL A 32 -9.56 -13.78 -3.77
N ASN A 33 -10.17 -14.79 -4.37
CA ASN A 33 -11.40 -14.62 -5.15
C ASN A 33 -12.55 -14.07 -4.29
N ARG A 34 -12.72 -14.53 -3.05
CA ARG A 34 -13.72 -13.98 -2.12
C ARG A 34 -13.47 -12.50 -1.81
N TRP A 35 -12.22 -12.11 -1.62
CA TRP A 35 -11.87 -10.70 -1.39
C TRP A 35 -12.24 -9.81 -2.57
N ARG A 36 -11.97 -10.27 -3.79
CA ARG A 36 -12.39 -9.59 -5.03
C ARG A 36 -13.91 -9.39 -5.12
N HIS A 37 -14.68 -10.32 -4.57
CA HIS A 37 -16.14 -10.26 -4.53
C HIS A 37 -16.69 -9.50 -3.29
N GLY A 38 -15.82 -8.84 -2.54
CA GLY A 38 -16.22 -7.92 -1.47
C GLY A 38 -16.25 -8.54 -0.07
N VAL A 39 -15.67 -9.72 0.12
CA VAL A 39 -15.44 -10.27 1.47
C VAL A 39 -14.20 -9.61 2.06
N VAL A 40 -14.26 -9.26 3.35
CA VAL A 40 -13.09 -8.75 4.10
C VAL A 40 -12.29 -9.92 4.70
N PRO A 41 -10.98 -9.77 4.90
CA PRO A 41 -10.16 -10.83 5.50
C PRO A 41 -10.47 -10.95 6.98
N ASP A 42 -10.03 -12.04 7.62
CA ASP A 42 -9.89 -12.06 9.07
C ASP A 42 -8.66 -11.24 9.48
N MET A 43 -8.67 -10.70 10.71
CA MET A 43 -7.59 -9.83 11.21
C MET A 43 -6.20 -10.49 11.09
N HIS A 44 -6.08 -11.76 11.49
CA HIS A 44 -4.81 -12.48 11.40
C HIS A 44 -4.31 -12.62 9.96
N VAL A 45 -5.22 -12.79 8.99
CA VAL A 45 -4.87 -12.87 7.57
C VAL A 45 -4.47 -11.50 7.02
N ALA A 46 -5.11 -10.42 7.48
CA ALA A 46 -4.72 -9.06 7.11
C ALA A 46 -3.28 -8.75 7.56
N VAL A 47 -2.93 -9.12 8.79
CA VAL A 47 -1.56 -8.98 9.33
C VAL A 47 -0.57 -9.84 8.56
N GLN A 48 -0.94 -11.09 8.25
CA GLN A 48 -0.11 -12.00 7.44
C GLN A 48 0.15 -11.44 6.04
N ALA A 49 -0.88 -10.93 5.37
CA ALA A 49 -0.75 -10.30 4.05
C ALA A 49 0.17 -9.08 4.08
N ALA A 50 0.05 -8.21 5.09
CA ALA A 50 0.92 -7.05 5.25
C ALA A 50 2.40 -7.47 5.36
N ARG A 51 2.69 -8.45 6.22
CA ARG A 51 4.07 -8.96 6.41
C ARG A 51 4.62 -9.61 5.15
N ALA A 52 3.82 -10.45 4.49
CA ALA A 52 4.19 -11.12 3.25
C ALA A 52 4.50 -10.14 2.11
N LEU A 53 3.75 -9.03 2.05
CA LEU A 53 3.92 -7.97 1.05
C LEU A 53 4.87 -6.85 1.51
N LYS A 54 5.53 -7.00 2.67
CA LYS A 54 6.43 -6.02 3.28
C LYS A 54 5.80 -4.62 3.43
N GLN A 55 4.54 -4.58 3.83
CA GLN A 55 3.76 -3.37 4.06
C GLN A 55 3.55 -3.12 5.56
N ASP A 56 3.13 -1.89 5.89
CA ASP A 56 2.72 -1.53 7.24
C ASP A 56 1.48 -2.32 7.68
N VAL A 57 1.59 -2.98 8.83
CA VAL A 57 0.51 -3.77 9.44
C VAL A 57 -0.68 -2.89 9.82
N LEU A 58 -0.43 -1.67 10.31
CA LEU A 58 -1.49 -0.74 10.71
C LEU A 58 -2.33 -0.31 9.52
N VAL A 59 -1.70 -0.06 8.36
CA VAL A 59 -2.41 0.25 7.11
C VAL A 59 -3.30 -0.92 6.70
N ALA A 60 -2.79 -2.15 6.72
CA ALA A 60 -3.58 -3.34 6.38
C ALA A 60 -4.78 -3.56 7.32
N LEU A 61 -4.62 -3.26 8.62
CA LEU A 61 -5.72 -3.32 9.59
C LEU A 61 -6.78 -2.25 9.34
N VAL A 62 -6.38 -1.05 8.91
CA VAL A 62 -7.32 0.01 8.52
C VAL A 62 -8.07 -0.34 7.24
N GLU A 63 -7.37 -0.83 6.23
CA GLU A 63 -7.97 -1.24 4.95
C GLU A 63 -8.86 -2.49 5.09
N GLY A 64 -8.53 -3.36 6.05
CA GLY A 64 -9.35 -4.49 6.49
C GLY A 64 -10.57 -4.10 7.34
N GLY A 65 -10.66 -2.84 7.79
CA GLY A 65 -11.77 -2.32 8.59
C GLY A 65 -11.70 -2.65 10.08
N PHE A 66 -10.54 -3.07 10.59
CA PHE A 66 -10.32 -3.42 11.99
C PHE A 66 -9.91 -2.23 12.86
N LEU A 67 -9.32 -1.21 12.23
CA LEU A 67 -8.95 0.04 12.86
C LEU A 67 -9.42 1.20 11.98
N THR A 68 -9.64 2.35 12.60
CA THR A 68 -9.69 3.63 11.91
C THR A 68 -8.27 4.18 11.72
N ALA A 69 -8.08 5.05 10.73
CA ALA A 69 -6.79 5.73 10.54
C ALA A 69 -6.39 6.55 11.78
N GLN A 70 -7.38 7.09 12.51
CA GLN A 70 -7.16 7.83 13.75
C GLN A 70 -6.65 6.93 14.88
N GLU A 71 -7.27 5.77 15.10
CA GLU A 71 -6.81 4.78 16.10
C GLU A 71 -5.40 4.27 15.80
N ALA A 72 -5.11 4.06 14.52
CA ALA A 72 -3.80 3.61 14.07
C ALA A 72 -2.72 4.70 14.18
N SER A 73 -3.08 5.94 14.55
CA SER A 73 -2.17 7.10 14.51
C SER A 73 -1.41 7.20 13.18
N LEU A 74 -2.04 6.72 12.09
CA LEU A 74 -1.50 6.85 10.75
C LEU A 74 -1.61 8.33 10.41
N ARG A 75 -0.54 9.07 10.75
CA ARG A 75 -0.34 10.40 10.21
C ARG A 75 -0.34 10.18 8.71
N SER A 76 -1.38 10.67 8.04
CA SER A 76 -1.26 10.93 6.61
C SER A 76 0.03 11.72 6.49
N GLU A 77 1.01 11.21 5.75
CA GLU A 77 2.22 11.95 5.40
C GLU A 77 1.81 13.11 4.48
N HIS A 78 1.01 14.04 4.98
CA HIS A 78 1.11 15.40 4.57
C HIS A 78 2.47 15.84 5.08
N VAL A 79 3.48 15.68 4.22
CA VAL A 79 4.67 16.51 4.30
C VAL A 79 4.14 17.93 4.29
N TYR A 80 4.14 18.59 5.45
CA TYR A 80 3.78 19.99 5.56
C TYR A 80 4.91 20.77 4.86
N LEU A 81 4.77 20.92 3.54
CA LEU A 81 5.70 21.68 2.70
C LEU A 81 5.80 23.15 3.13
N GLY A 82 4.92 23.62 4.03
CA GLY A 82 4.98 24.96 4.59
C GLY A 82 6.26 25.27 5.37
N GLU A 83 6.96 24.26 5.89
CA GLU A 83 8.24 24.44 6.58
C GLU A 83 9.45 24.42 5.62
N VAL A 84 9.24 23.94 4.39
CA VAL A 84 10.29 23.91 3.35
C VAL A 84 10.11 25.12 2.45
N SER A 85 11.15 25.94 2.30
CA SER A 85 11.08 27.07 1.37
C SER A 85 10.85 26.56 -0.05
N LEU A 86 10.02 27.28 -0.82
CA LEU A 86 9.75 26.96 -2.23
C LEU A 86 11.05 26.80 -3.04
N ARG A 87 12.07 27.60 -2.72
CA ARG A 87 13.38 27.54 -3.37
C ARG A 87 14.05 26.18 -3.18
N ARG A 88 14.05 25.66 -1.95
CA ARG A 88 14.68 24.37 -1.64
C ARG A 88 13.93 23.19 -2.26
N LEU A 89 12.60 23.29 -2.37
CA LEU A 89 11.79 22.30 -3.08
C LEU A 89 12.11 22.28 -4.58
N LEU A 90 12.25 23.45 -5.20
CA LEU A 90 12.61 23.55 -6.62
C LEU A 90 14.01 23.02 -6.91
N GLU A 91 14.98 23.30 -6.04
CA GLU A 91 16.34 22.76 -6.15
C GLU A 91 16.35 21.23 -6.08
N GLU A 92 15.61 20.64 -5.14
CA GLU A 92 15.50 19.18 -5.00
C GLU A 92 14.86 18.53 -6.23
N VAL A 93 13.76 19.12 -6.74
CA VAL A 93 13.11 18.62 -7.95
C VAL A 93 14.05 18.70 -9.16
N GLN A 94 14.75 19.82 -9.35
CA GLN A 94 15.72 19.98 -10.43
C GLN A 94 16.92 19.03 -10.32
N SER A 95 17.42 18.79 -9.10
CA SER A 95 18.50 17.84 -8.84
C SER A 95 18.10 16.44 -9.29
N ARG A 96 16.91 15.97 -8.93
CA ARG A 96 16.42 14.64 -9.32
C ARG A 96 16.23 14.50 -10.82
N PHE A 97 15.68 15.51 -11.49
CA PHE A 97 15.55 15.50 -12.96
C PHE A 97 16.89 15.46 -13.68
N THR A 98 17.93 16.07 -13.09
CA THR A 98 19.28 16.09 -13.69
C THR A 98 19.98 14.75 -13.49
N ASP A 99 19.84 14.13 -12.32
CA ASP A 99 20.39 12.79 -12.05
C ASP A 99 19.71 11.70 -12.92
N ASP A 100 18.38 11.77 -13.09
CA ASP A 100 17.61 10.81 -13.91
C ASP A 100 18.01 10.86 -15.40
N GLN A 101 18.49 12.00 -15.90
CA GLN A 101 19.00 12.17 -17.27
C GLN A 101 20.43 11.63 -17.46
N LEU A 102 21.15 11.38 -16.37
CA LEU A 102 22.52 10.85 -16.41
C LEU A 102 22.57 9.32 -16.36
N ASP A 103 21.55 8.68 -15.79
CA ASP A 103 21.42 7.20 -15.75
C ASP A 103 20.94 6.58 -17.08
N ASP A 104 20.42 7.40 -18.00
CA ASP A 104 19.88 6.97 -19.31
C ASP A 104 20.89 7.09 -20.49
N ARG A 105 22.19 7.30 -20.22
CA ARG A 105 23.26 7.46 -21.25
C ARG A 105 24.33 6.39 -21.24
#